data_AF-A0A8X8WHN3-F1
#
_entry.id   AF-A0A8X8WHN3-F1
#
_cell.length_a   1.000
_cell.length_b   1.000
_cell.length_c   1.000
_cell.angle_alpha   90.00
_cell.angle_beta   90.00
_cell.angle_gamma   90.00
#
_symmetry.space_group_name_H-M   'P 1'
#
loop_
_entity.id
_entity.type
_entity.pdbx_description
1 polymer ?
#
loop_
_entity_poly.entity_id
_entity_poly.type
_entity_poly.pdbx_seq_one_letter_code
_entity_poly.pdbx_strand_id
1 'polypeptide(L)' 'MDFLTKLEGEAMKFFQLPPQEKAKSAPPNPFGYGSKVTGPNGDVDWVEYLLFSTNPELASRNPNSAVSGISQSMR' A
#
# COMPACT_ATOMS: atom_id res chain seq x y z
N MET A 1 -3.15 -22.26 10.34
CA MET A 1 -2.94 -20.94 10.96
C MET A 1 -1.64 -20.29 10.52
N ASP A 2 -0.63 -21.07 10.16
CA ASP A 2 0.74 -20.63 9.82
C ASP A 2 0.83 -19.57 8.71
N PHE A 3 -0.10 -19.57 7.74
CA PHE A 3 -0.12 -18.59 6.66
C PHE A 3 -0.36 -17.15 7.17
N LEU A 4 -1.36 -16.96 8.04
CA LEU A 4 -1.69 -15.63 8.57
C LEU A 4 -0.57 -15.12 9.46
N THR A 5 0.01 -15.99 10.30
CA THR A 5 1.16 -15.63 11.14
C THR A 5 2.37 -15.23 10.30
N LYS A 6 2.62 -15.92 9.18
CA LYS A 6 3.70 -15.54 8.25
C LYS A 6 3.42 -14.19 7.60
N LEU A 7 2.20 -13.95 7.13
CA LEU A 7 1.80 -12.69 6.53
C LEU A 7 1.96 -11.52 7.51
N GLU A 8 1.49 -11.70 8.75
CA GLU A 8 1.65 -10.72 9.83
C GLU A 8 3.13 -10.44 10.11
N GLY A 9 3.97 -11.48 10.19
CA GLY A 9 5.41 -11.32 10.37
C GLY A 9 6.09 -10.53 9.25
N GLU A 10 5.73 -10.76 7.99
CA GLU A 10 6.26 -9.98 6.86
C GLU A 10 5.74 -8.53 6.86
N ALA A 11 4.47 -8.32 7.21
CA ALA A 11 3.92 -6.97 7.35
C ALA A 11 4.63 -6.19 8.47
N MET A 12 4.86 -6.82 9.62
CA MET A 12 5.61 -6.20 10.72
C MET A 12 7.02 -5.80 10.30
N LYS A 13 7.75 -6.68 9.61
CA LYS A 13 9.09 -6.36 9.08
C LYS A 13 9.06 -5.14 8.18
N PHE A 14 8.07 -5.03 7.30
CA PHE A 14 7.92 -3.87 6.41
C PHE A 14 7.66 -2.58 7.21
N PHE A 15 6.69 -2.57 8.12
CA PHE A 15 6.34 -1.35 8.86
C PHE A 15 7.42 -0.89 9.84
N GLN A 16 8.29 -1.81 10.27
CA GLN A 16 9.50 -1.52 11.05
C GLN A 16 10.65 -0.89 10.24
N LEU A 17 10.58 -0.89 8.90
CA LEU A 17 11.60 -0.23 8.09
C LEU A 17 11.61 1.29 8.31
N PRO A 18 12.76 1.96 8.12
CA PRO A 18 12.84 3.41 8.15
C PRO A 18 11.85 4.07 7.16
N PRO A 19 11.31 5.26 7.46
CA PRO A 19 10.35 5.94 6.57
C PRO A 19 10.84 6.11 5.13
N GLN A 20 12.14 6.34 4.93
CA GLN A 20 12.76 6.45 3.59
C GLN A 20 12.69 5.15 2.79
N GLU A 21 12.74 4.01 3.46
CA GLU A 21 12.64 2.69 2.84
C GLU A 21 11.18 2.38 2.48
N LYS A 22 10.24 2.68 3.38
CA LYS A 22 8.79 2.54 3.12
C LYS A 22 8.32 3.45 1.99
N ALA A 23 8.86 4.67 1.91
CA ALA A 23 8.55 5.63 0.86
C ALA A 23 8.91 5.15 -0.55
N LYS A 24 9.82 4.18 -0.71
CA LYS A 24 10.12 3.56 -2.01
C LYS A 24 8.92 2.82 -2.61
N SER A 25 7.95 2.43 -1.78
CA SER A 25 6.72 1.77 -2.20
C SER A 25 5.53 2.73 -2.35
N ALA A 26 5.73 4.03 -2.12
CA ALA A 26 4.71 5.06 -2.32
C ALA A 26 4.74 5.61 -3.77
N PRO A 27 3.69 6.29 -4.26
CA PRO A 27 2.38 6.50 -3.62
C PRO A 27 1.45 5.30 -3.78
N PRO A 28 0.35 5.21 -3.00
CA PRO A 28 -0.61 4.12 -3.11
C PRO A 28 -1.60 4.36 -4.25
N ASN A 29 -1.12 4.51 -5.49
CA ASN A 29 -1.98 4.68 -6.67
C ASN A 29 -1.37 4.01 -7.92
N PRO A 30 -1.93 2.89 -8.42
CA PRO A 30 -3.12 2.20 -7.91
C PRO A 30 -2.87 1.35 -6.64
N PHE A 31 -1.60 1.02 -6.35
CA PHE A 31 -1.17 0.16 -5.25
C PHE A 31 0.12 0.71 -4.65
N GLY A 32 0.43 0.39 -3.39
CA GLY A 32 1.64 0.87 -2.73
C GLY A 32 1.45 1.24 -1.27
N TYR A 33 2.44 1.92 -0.71
CA TYR A 33 2.50 2.37 0.67
C TYR A 33 1.85 3.76 0.83
N GLY A 34 1.02 3.90 1.86
CA GLY A 34 0.42 5.15 2.28
C GLY A 34 0.57 5.40 3.78
N SER A 35 0.65 6.67 4.14
CA SER A 35 0.64 7.14 5.53
C SER A 35 -0.28 8.36 5.57
N LYS A 36 -1.27 8.36 6.48
CA LYS A 36 -2.27 9.44 6.55
C LYS A 36 -2.53 9.85 7.99
N VAL A 37 -2.67 11.17 8.17
CA VAL A 37 -3.26 11.82 9.35
C VAL A 37 -4.77 11.89 9.15
N THR A 38 -5.56 11.25 10.02
CA THR A 38 -7.03 11.30 9.94
C THR A 38 -7.60 11.98 11.19
N GLY A 39 -8.09 13.22 11.02
CA GLY A 39 -8.87 13.92 12.06
C GLY A 39 -9.43 15.26 11.57
N PRO A 40 -10.75 15.53 11.68
CA PRO A 40 -11.34 16.81 11.29
C PRO A 40 -10.94 17.98 12.21
N ASN A 41 -10.38 17.69 13.39
CA ASN A 41 -10.02 18.66 14.43
C ASN A 41 -8.52 18.66 14.80
N GLY A 42 -7.65 17.99 14.04
CA GLY A 42 -6.23 17.88 14.38
C GLY A 42 -5.88 16.78 15.39
N ASP A 43 -6.84 15.93 15.77
CA ASP A 43 -6.52 14.62 16.35
C ASP A 43 -5.80 13.78 15.29
N VAL A 44 -4.61 13.29 15.62
CA VAL A 44 -3.76 12.58 14.68
C VAL A 44 -3.73 11.10 15.00
N ASP A 45 -4.65 10.33 14.44
CA ASP A 45 -4.40 8.91 14.26
C ASP A 45 -3.49 8.73 13.05
N TRP A 46 -2.19 8.57 13.34
CA TRP A 46 -1.19 8.20 12.36
C TRP A 46 -1.40 6.72 12.01
N VAL A 47 -1.96 6.46 10.83
CA VAL A 47 -2.02 5.11 10.27
C VAL A 47 -1.11 4.98 9.06
N GLU A 48 -0.39 3.87 9.02
CA GLU A 48 0.39 3.41 7.88
C GLU A 48 -0.32 2.20 7.27
N TYR A 49 -0.33 2.11 5.93
CA TYR A 49 -1.03 1.03 5.22
C TYR A 49 -0.33 0.66 3.91
N LEU A 50 -0.59 -0.56 3.44
CA LEU A 50 -0.18 -1.07 2.14
C LEU A 50 -1.41 -1.49 1.34
N LEU A 51 -1.53 -0.97 0.12
CA LEU A 51 -2.60 -1.29 -0.81
C LEU A 51 -2.07 -2.25 -1.88
N PHE A 52 -2.75 -3.38 -2.08
CA PHE A 52 -2.37 -4.43 -3.03
C PHE A 52 -3.52 -4.81 -3.95
N SER A 53 -3.19 -5.39 -5.10
CA SER A 53 -4.16 -6.09 -5.93
C SER A 53 -4.13 -7.59 -5.64
N THR A 54 -5.30 -8.20 -5.56
CA THR A 54 -5.45 -9.67 -5.58
C THR A 54 -5.74 -10.21 -6.98
N ASN A 55 -5.91 -9.33 -7.97
CA ASN A 55 -6.07 -9.73 -9.37
C ASN A 55 -4.68 -10.13 -9.93
N PRO A 56 -4.49 -11.39 -10.36
CA PRO A 56 -3.20 -11.84 -10.90
C PRO A 56 -2.69 -11.01 -12.08
N GLU A 57 -3.59 -10.50 -12.93
CA GLU A 57 -3.24 -9.69 -14.11
C GLU A 57 -2.67 -8.31 -13.74
N LEU A 58 -3.08 -7.80 -12.58
CA LEU A 58 -2.61 -6.52 -12.04
C LEU A 58 -1.40 -6.73 -11.12
N ALA A 59 -1.32 -7.86 -10.42
CA ALA A 59 -0.22 -8.21 -9.53
C ALA A 59 1.10 -8.49 -10.27
N SER A 60 1.05 -8.98 -11.51
CA SER A 60 2.23 -9.18 -12.36
C SER A 60 2.69 -7.92 -13.10
N ARG A 61 1.90 -6.85 -13.06
CA ARG A 61 2.16 -5.63 -13.82
C ARG A 61 3.16 -4.76 -13.09
N ASN A 62 4.26 -4.40 -13.76
CA ASN A 62 5.24 -3.46 -13.22
C ASN A 62 4.52 -2.15 -12.81
N PRO A 63 4.63 -1.68 -11.55
CA PRO A 63 3.95 -0.47 -11.08
C PRO A 63 4.29 0.78 -11.92
N ASN A 64 5.45 0.80 -12.59
CA ASN A 64 5.87 1.89 -13.49
C ASN A 64 5.20 1.84 -14.88
N SER A 65 4.47 0.77 -15.22
CA SER A 65 3.75 0.60 -16.49
C SER A 65 2.27 1.00 -16.42
N ALA A 66 1.84 1.55 -15.28
CA ALA A 66 0.46 1.96 -15.04
C ALA A 66 0.15 3.41 -15.50
N VAL A 67 1.07 4.08 -16.19
CA VAL A 67 0.80 5.38 -16.82
C VAL A 67 -0.08 5.18 -18.06
N SER A 68 -1.23 5.86 -18.05
CA SER A 68 -2.31 5.90 -19.04
C SER A 68 -3.22 4.66 -19.11
N GLY A 69 -4.32 4.68 -18.36
CA GLY A 69 -5.50 3.90 -18.75
C GLY A 69 -6.55 3.58 -17.69
N ILE A 70 -6.22 3.58 -16.38
CA ILE A 70 -7.14 3.03 -15.36
C ILE A 70 -8.19 4.06 -14.86
N SER A 71 -8.40 5.17 -15.59
CA SER A 71 -9.36 6.22 -15.21
C SER A 71 -10.79 5.99 -15.75
N GLN A 72 -11.10 4.86 -16.41
CA GLN A 72 -12.40 4.72 -17.10
C GLN A 72 -13.25 3.47 -16.81
N SER A 73 -12.96 2.67 -15.79
CA SER A 73 -13.89 1.59 -15.43
C SER A 73 -14.05 1.41 -13.92
N MET A 74 -14.66 2.43 -13.30
CA MET A 74 -15.55 2.26 -12.14
C MET A 74 -16.50 3.47 -12.14
N ARG A 75 -17.54 3.39 -12.97
CA ARG A 75 -18.80 4.12 -12.85
C ARG A 75 -19.93 3.12 -13.03
#